data_AF-A0A7C3RJX7-F1
#
_entry.id   AF-A0A7C3RJX7-F1
#
_cell.length_a   1.000
_cell.length_b   1.000
_cell.length_c   1.000
_cell.angle_alpha   90.00
_cell.angle_beta   90.00
_cell.angle_gamma   90.00
#
_symmetry.space_group_name_H-M   'P 1'
#
loop_
_entity.id
_entity.type
_entity.pdbx_description
1 polymer ?
#
loop_
_entity_poly.entity_id
_entity_poly.type
_entity_poly.pdbx_seq_one_letter_code
_entity_poly.pdbx_strand_id
1 'polypeptide(L)' 'MRFGAKKRPFYRIVAIDSRAPREGKALDFLGYYDPTKEPALVKLDREKILDLIRKGAQPSQPVLRILKREKII' A
#
# COMPACT_ATOMS: atom_id res chain seq x y z
N MET A 1 -1.10 5.86 -2.49
CA MET A 1 -1.82 6.89 -3.28
C MET A 1 -3.32 6.77 -3.07
N ARG A 2 -4.04 7.89 -2.98
CA ARG A 2 -5.51 7.89 -2.92
C ARG A 2 -6.08 8.03 -4.33
N PHE A 3 -7.07 7.21 -4.63
CA PHE A 3 -7.86 7.15 -5.84
C PHE A 3 -9.34 7.04 -5.45
N GLY A 4 -10.21 7.03 -6.45
CA GLY A 4 -11.65 6.87 -6.25
C GLY A 4 -12.42 8.19 -6.29
N ALA A 5 -13.72 8.12 -6.01
CA ALA A 5 -14.65 9.23 -6.13
C ALA A 5 -14.94 9.89 -4.78
N LYS A 6 -15.66 11.01 -4.81
CA LYS A 6 -16.20 11.64 -3.60
C LYS A 6 -16.99 10.60 -2.79
N LYS A 7 -16.71 10.52 -1.49
CA LYS A 7 -17.28 9.51 -0.55
C LYS A 7 -16.99 8.02 -0.89
N ARG A 8 -16.11 7.73 -1.86
CA ARG A 8 -15.71 6.35 -2.21
C ARG A 8 -14.19 6.28 -2.38
N PRO A 9 -13.43 6.32 -1.27
CA PRO A 9 -11.97 6.30 -1.33
C PRO A 9 -11.46 4.90 -1.72
N PHE A 10 -10.45 4.87 -2.58
CA PHE A 10 -9.70 3.67 -2.96
C PHE A 10 -8.21 3.97 -2.77
N TYR A 11 -7.45 3.07 -2.16
CA TYR A 11 -6.03 3.32 -1.89
C TYR A 11 -5.15 2.33 -2.65
N ARG A 12 -4.20 2.85 -3.42
CA ARG A 12 -3.12 2.03 -3.99
C ARG A 12 -1.92 2.02 -3.05
N ILE A 13 -1.39 0.83 -2.79
CA ILE A 13 -0.18 0.60 -2.01
C ILE A 13 0.96 0.47 -3.01
N VAL A 14 1.88 1.42 -2.95
CA VAL A 14 2.94 1.62 -3.95
C VAL A 14 4.24 1.91 -3.23
N ALA A 15 5.35 1.50 -3.85
CA ALA A 15 6.69 1.93 -3.46
C ALA A 15 7.02 3.25 -4.19
N ILE A 16 7.44 4.26 -3.44
CA ILE A 16 7.88 5.56 -3.96
C ILE A 16 9.16 5.99 -3.24
N ASP A 17 9.98 6.82 -3.90
CA ASP A 17 11.07 7.54 -3.24
C ASP A 17 10.47 8.57 -2.26
N SER A 18 11.07 8.73 -1.09
CA SER A 18 10.59 9.64 -0.04
C SER A 18 10.61 11.11 -0.48
N ARG A 19 11.46 11.47 -1.45
CA ARG A 19 11.56 12.82 -2.02
C ARG A 19 10.50 13.09 -3.09
N ALA A 20 9.87 12.03 -3.63
CA ALA A 20 8.85 12.18 -4.66
C ALA A 20 7.51 12.63 -4.04
N PRO A 21 6.69 13.39 -4.78
CA PRO A 21 5.37 13.74 -4.31
C PRO A 21 4.51 12.48 -4.10
N ARG A 22 3.60 12.54 -3.12
CA ARG A 22 2.75 11.41 -2.71
C ARG A 22 1.94 10.79 -3.85
N GLU A 23 1.58 11.59 -4.85
CA GLU A 23 0.79 11.22 -6.03
C GLU A 23 1.62 11.21 -7.33
N GLY A 24 2.95 11.13 -7.20
CA GLY A 24 3.89 11.08 -8.31
C GLY A 24 4.02 9.72 -8.99
N LYS A 25 5.12 9.53 -9.72
CA LYS A 25 5.43 8.25 -10.38
C LYS A 25 5.81 7.20 -9.33
N ALA A 26 5.08 6.09 -9.31
CA ALA A 26 5.44 4.94 -8.49
C ALA A 26 6.62 4.17 -9.09
N LEU A 27 7.50 3.65 -8.22
CA LEU A 27 8.57 2.73 -8.61
C LEU A 27 7.99 1.35 -8.88
N ASP A 28 7.17 0.85 -7.95
CA ASP A 28 6.48 -0.43 -8.09
C ASP A 28 5.08 -0.40 -7.42
N PHE A 29 4.20 -1.24 -7.94
CA PHE A 29 2.86 -1.45 -7.42
C PHE A 29 2.82 -2.72 -6.56
N LEU A 30 2.49 -2.55 -5.28
CA LEU A 30 2.50 -3.63 -4.29
C LEU A 30 1.11 -4.16 -3.96
N GLY A 31 0.07 -3.42 -4.34
CA GLY A 31 -1.31 -3.80 -4.08
C GLY A 31 -2.27 -2.65 -3.93
N TYR A 32 -3.44 -2.95 -3.39
CA TYR A 32 -4.47 -1.96 -3.10
C TYR A 32 -5.29 -2.30 -1.86
N TYR A 33 -5.94 -1.28 -1.35
CA TYR A 33 -6.82 -1.31 -0.19
C TYR A 33 -8.11 -0.55 -0.50
N ASP A 34 -9.24 -1.24 -0.40
CA ASP A 34 -10.58 -0.67 -0.58
C ASP A 34 -11.38 -0.77 0.74
N PRO A 35 -11.55 0.35 1.46
CA PRO A 35 -12.36 0.39 2.67
C PRO A 35 -13.88 0.43 2.40
N THR A 36 -14.31 0.57 1.15
CA THR A 36 -15.74 0.71 0.81
C THR A 36 -16.50 -0.62 0.76
N LYS A 37 -15.78 -1.72 0.89
CA LYS A 37 -16.33 -3.08 0.95
C LYS A 37 -16.32 -3.58 2.39
N GLU A 38 -17.31 -4.41 2.75
CA GLU A 38 -17.36 -5.15 4.01
C GLU A 38 -17.34 -6.65 3.69
N PRO A 39 -16.26 -7.38 4.06
CA PRO A 39 -15.02 -6.91 4.68
C PRO A 39 -14.14 -6.08 3.72
N ALA A 40 -13.32 -5.19 4.28
CA ALA A 40 -12.43 -4.32 3.49
C ALA A 40 -11.51 -5.15 2.59
N LEU A 41 -11.49 -4.84 1.29
CA LEU A 41 -10.75 -5.61 0.31
C LEU A 41 -9.28 -5.18 0.33
N VAL A 42 -8.41 -6.11 0.68
CA VAL A 42 -6.95 -5.93 0.70
C VAL A 42 -6.37 -6.93 -0.29
N LYS A 43 -5.61 -6.44 -1.28
CA LYS A 43 -4.81 -7.30 -2.16
C LYS A 43 -3.37 -6.81 -2.13
N LEU A 44 -2.47 -7.70 -1.75
CA LEU A 44 -1.05 -7.41 -1.58
C LEU A 44 -0.21 -8.48 -2.26
N ASP A 45 0.87 -8.05 -2.90
CA ASP A 45 1.91 -8.94 -3.41
C ASP A 45 2.97 -9.17 -2.31
N ARG A 46 2.89 -10.34 -1.67
CA ARG A 46 3.74 -10.68 -0.52
C ARG A 46 5.22 -10.72 -0.89
N GLU A 47 5.55 -11.30 -2.04
CA GLU A 47 6.95 -11.51 -2.45
C GLU A 47 7.64 -10.17 -2.69
N LYS A 48 7.00 -9.27 -3.43
CA LYS A 48 7.53 -7.93 -3.68
C LYS A 48 7.69 -7.10 -2.40
N ILE A 49 6.72 -7.18 -1.50
CA ILE A 49 6.76 -6.44 -0.23
C ILE A 49 7.93 -6.92 0.64
N LEU A 50 8.10 -8.24 0.76
CA LEU A 50 9.18 -8.82 1.55
C LEU A 50 10.55 -8.48 0.97
N ASP A 51 10.70 -8.51 -0.36
CA ASP A 51 11.94 -8.11 -1.03
C ASP A 51 12.28 -6.63 -0.76
N LEU A 52 11.30 -5.73 -0.85
CA LEU A 52 11.52 -4.31 -0.54
C LEU A 52 11.87 -4.07 0.93
N ILE A 53 11.20 -4.76 1.86
CA ILE A 53 11.52 -4.66 3.29
C ILE A 53 12.95 -5.16 3.56
N ARG A 54 13.36 -6.27 2.93
CA ARG A 54 14.74 -6.77 3.01
C ARG A 54 15.76 -5.78 2.43
N LYS A 55 15.39 -5.05 1.39
CA LYS A 55 16.19 -3.95 0.81
C LYS A 55 16.19 -2.67 1.65
N GLY A 56 15.47 -2.64 2.78
CA GLY A 56 15.44 -1.51 3.72
C GLY A 56 14.29 -0.53 3.52
N ALA A 57 13.25 -0.89 2.76
CA ALA A 57 12.08 -0.04 2.59
C ALA A 57 11.31 0.13 3.93
N GLN A 58 10.96 1.36 4.27
CA GLN A 58 10.19 1.68 5.46
C GLN A 58 8.71 1.86 5.11
N PRO A 59 7.79 1.01 5.63
CA PRO A 59 6.36 1.16 5.40
C PRO A 59 5.79 2.34 6.20
N SER A 60 4.79 3.01 5.63
CA SER A 60 4.01 4.02 6.36
C SER A 60 3.11 3.39 7.44
N GLN A 61 2.79 4.14 8.49
CA GLN A 61 1.94 3.72 9.62
C GLN A 61 0.64 2.97 9.22
N PRO A 62 -0.21 3.46 8.27
CA PRO A 62 -1.40 2.73 7.87
C PRO A 62 -1.08 1.44 7.12
N VAL A 63 -0.02 1.43 6.29
CA VAL A 63 0.43 0.23 5.57
C VAL A 63 0.95 -0.81 6.55
N LEU A 64 1.72 -0.41 7.57
CA LEU A 64 2.20 -1.30 8.63
C LEU A 64 1.05 -2.03 9.33
N ARG A 65 -0.06 -1.33 9.63
CA ARG A 65 -1.26 -1.97 10.22
C ARG A 65 -1.88 -3.01 9.30
N ILE A 66 -1.96 -2.73 8.00
CA ILE A 66 -2.49 -3.67 7.01
C ILE A 66 -1.55 -4.88 6.91
N LEU A 67 -0.24 -4.67 6.83
CA LEU A 67 0.74 -5.76 6.73
C LEU A 67 0.71 -6.69 7.94
N LYS A 68 0.59 -6.14 9.16
CA LYS A 68 0.41 -6.92 10.40
C LYS A 68 -0.89 -7.71 10.41
N ARG A 69 -2.01 -7.09 9.95
CA ARG A 69 -3.30 -7.76 9.84
C ARG A 69 -3.26 -8.95 8.88
N GLU A 70 -2.53 -8.79 7.77
CA GLU A 70 -2.34 -9.83 6.75
C GLU A 70 -1.22 -10.85 7.11
N LYS A 71 -0.58 -10.70 8.28
CA LYS A 71 0.53 -11.55 8.75
C LYS A 71 1.67 -11.64 7.73
N ILE A 72 2.02 -10.52 7.11
CA ILE A 72 3.18 -10.43 6.20
C ILE A 72 4.46 -10.09 6.99
N ILE A 73 4.29 -9.34 8.08
CA ILE A 73 5.31 -8.94 9.06
C ILE A 73 4.70 -8.90 10.45
#